data_AF-J7RI23-F1
#
_entry.id   AF-J7RI23-F1
#
_cell.length_a   1.000
_cell.length_b   1.000
_cell.length_c   1.000
_cell.angle_alpha   90.00
_cell.angle_beta   90.00
_cell.angle_gamma   90.00
#
_symmetry.space_group_name_H-M   'P 1'
#
loop_
_entity.id
_entity.type
_entity.pdbx_description
1 polymer ?
#
loop_
_entity_poly.entity_id
_entity_poly.type
_entity_poly.pdbx_seq_one_letter_code
_entity_poly.pdbx_strand_id
1 'polypeptide(L)'
;MGARKKQNLRVHVVYSKCNEAIKEILVSGLNVPEKKGLLKDLYETYSTIIEQKNRPVISRRTRLFLEKVFTKKQWLTKEERQLIARKCGISPLQVRIWFINKRARSK
;
A
#
# COMPACT_ATOMS: atom_id res chain seq x y z
N MET A 1 -17.61 -0.51 17.61
CA MET A 1 -17.79 0.23 16.34
C MET A 1 -16.72 1.33 16.13
N GLY A 2 -15.42 1.01 16.07
CA GLY A 2 -14.36 2.04 16.23
C GLY A 2 -13.18 2.04 15.26
N ALA A 3 -13.09 1.12 14.29
CA ALA A 3 -11.88 1.01 13.45
C ALA A 3 -11.96 1.78 12.12
N ARG A 4 -13.17 2.07 11.61
CA ARG A 4 -13.37 2.65 10.27
C ARG A 4 -13.19 4.18 10.21
N LYS A 5 -13.19 4.88 11.35
CA LYS A 5 -13.10 6.35 11.41
C LYS A 5 -11.67 6.92 11.26
N LYS A 6 -10.62 6.15 11.59
CA LYS A 6 -9.23 6.65 11.53
C LYS A 6 -8.60 6.60 10.12
N GLN A 7 -9.11 5.75 9.23
CA GLN A 7 -8.62 5.66 7.85
C GLN A 7 -9.07 6.85 6.98
N ASN A 8 -10.16 7.53 7.36
CA ASN A 8 -10.84 8.53 6.55
C ASN A 8 -10.21 9.94 6.64
N LEU A 9 -9.64 10.29 7.80
CA LEU A 9 -9.06 11.63 8.04
C LEU A 9 -7.82 11.90 7.16
N ARG A 10 -6.95 10.89 6.94
CA ARG A 10 -5.74 11.04 6.13
C ARG A 10 -5.99 11.02 4.62
N VAL A 11 -7.12 10.49 4.17
CA VAL A 11 -7.53 10.54 2.76
C VAL A 11 -8.08 11.92 2.46
N HIS A 12 -8.95 12.42 3.35
CA HIS A 12 -9.46 13.79 3.29
C HIS A 12 -8.34 14.85 3.25
N VAL A 13 -7.28 14.69 4.04
CA VAL A 13 -6.13 15.61 4.02
C VAL A 13 -5.36 15.58 2.69
N VAL A 14 -5.20 14.41 2.06
CA VAL A 14 -4.53 14.31 0.74
C VAL A 14 -5.39 14.93 -0.35
N TYR A 15 -6.68 14.59 -0.39
CA TYR A 15 -7.63 15.20 -1.33
C TYR A 15 -7.71 16.72 -1.16
N SER A 16 -7.79 17.21 0.07
CA SER A 16 -7.84 18.64 0.38
C SER A 16 -6.58 19.36 -0.10
N LYS A 17 -5.39 18.81 0.13
CA LYS A 17 -4.13 19.41 -0.33
C LYS A 17 -3.99 19.39 -1.85
N CYS A 18 -4.35 18.28 -2.51
CA CYS A 18 -4.33 18.20 -3.98
C CYS A 18 -5.31 19.20 -4.61
N ASN A 19 -6.47 19.43 -4.00
CA ASN A 19 -7.45 20.38 -4.50
C ASN A 19 -6.95 21.83 -4.45
N GLU A 20 -6.26 22.23 -3.37
CA GLU A 20 -5.66 23.56 -3.29
C GLU A 20 -4.53 23.74 -4.31
N ALA A 21 -3.66 22.75 -4.48
CA ALA A 21 -2.61 22.79 -5.51
C ALA A 21 -3.18 22.87 -6.94
N ILE A 22 -4.30 22.20 -7.24
CA ILE A 22 -4.99 22.34 -8.54
C ILE A 22 -5.48 23.78 -8.74
N LYS A 23 -6.09 24.40 -7.70
CA LYS A 23 -6.55 25.79 -7.78
C LYS A 23 -5.38 26.75 -8.04
N GLU A 24 -4.28 26.59 -7.32
CA GLU A 24 -3.06 27.39 -7.49
C GLU A 24 -2.50 27.29 -8.91
N ILE A 25 -2.45 26.08 -9.49
CA ILE A 25 -2.01 25.88 -10.88
C ILE A 25 -2.95 26.59 -11.86
N LEU A 26 -4.27 26.49 -11.67
CA LEU A 26 -5.25 27.08 -12.57
C LEU A 26 -5.19 28.61 -12.58
N VAL A 27 -5.03 29.24 -11.42
CA VAL A 27 -4.94 30.71 -11.28
C VAL A 27 -3.55 31.28 -11.54
N SER A 28 -2.53 30.43 -11.68
CA SER A 28 -1.16 30.87 -11.97
C SER A 28 -1.06 31.59 -13.33
N GLY A 29 -0.06 32.46 -13.46
CA GLY A 29 0.28 33.14 -14.72
C GLY A 29 0.99 32.25 -15.74
N LEU A 30 1.07 30.93 -15.52
CA LEU A 30 1.74 29.98 -16.39
C LEU A 30 1.00 29.81 -17.73
N ASN A 31 1.75 29.46 -18.77
CA ASN A 31 1.13 29.15 -20.06
C ASN A 31 0.40 27.79 -20.03
N VAL A 32 -0.47 27.55 -21.00
CA VAL A 32 -1.31 26.35 -21.06
C VAL A 32 -0.47 25.05 -21.08
N PRO A 33 0.64 24.94 -21.84
CA PRO A 33 1.55 23.79 -21.77
C PRO A 33 2.12 23.51 -20.38
N GLU A 34 2.59 24.55 -19.67
CA GLU A 34 3.15 24.43 -18.31
C GLU A 34 2.08 23.97 -17.32
N LYS A 35 0.88 24.56 -17.37
CA LYS A 35 -0.26 24.12 -16.54
C LYS A 35 -0.59 22.65 -16.78
N LYS A 36 -0.60 22.21 -18.04
CA LYS A 36 -0.85 20.81 -18.42
C LYS A 36 0.22 19.86 -17.85
N GLY A 37 1.49 20.27 -17.87
CA GLY A 37 2.59 19.51 -17.27
C GLY A 37 2.40 19.33 -15.77
N LEU A 38 2.20 20.43 -15.04
CA LEU A 38 2.02 20.39 -13.59
C LEU A 38 0.80 19.58 -13.15
N LEU A 39 -0.32 19.68 -13.86
CA LEU A 39 -1.51 18.88 -13.57
C LEU A 39 -1.27 17.37 -13.78
N LYS A 40 -0.49 17.01 -14.81
CA LYS A 40 -0.12 15.62 -15.07
C LYS A 40 0.79 15.08 -13.94
N ASP A 41 1.79 15.84 -13.54
CA ASP A 41 2.71 15.44 -12.46
C ASP A 41 1.98 15.30 -11.11
N LEU A 42 1.02 16.19 -10.85
CA LEU A 42 0.17 16.13 -9.66
C LEU A 42 -0.72 14.88 -9.67
N TYR A 43 -1.31 14.52 -10.82
CA TYR A 43 -2.10 13.30 -10.97
C TYR A 43 -1.26 12.03 -10.77
N GLU A 44 -0.05 11.99 -11.31
CA GLU A 44 0.87 10.86 -11.14
C GLU A 44 1.25 10.68 -9.67
N THR A 45 1.58 11.79 -9.00
CA THR A 45 1.88 11.81 -7.56
C THR A 45 0.71 11.32 -6.73
N TYR A 46 -0.51 11.81 -7.03
CA TYR A 46 -1.73 11.38 -6.37
C TYR A 46 -1.98 9.87 -6.57
N SER A 47 -1.90 9.38 -7.80
CA SER A 47 -2.11 7.98 -8.16
C SER A 47 -1.13 7.08 -7.40
N THR A 48 0.15 7.45 -7.37
CA THR A 48 1.19 6.75 -6.60
C THR A 48 0.87 6.68 -5.10
N ILE A 49 0.41 7.78 -4.49
CA ILE A 49 0.05 7.81 -3.05
C ILE A 49 -1.13 6.89 -2.77
N ILE A 50 -2.14 6.88 -3.64
CA ILE A 50 -3.32 6.04 -3.50
C ILE A 50 -2.95 4.56 -3.64
N GLU A 51 -2.14 4.20 -4.63
CA GLU A 51 -1.64 2.83 -4.81
C GLU A 51 -0.86 2.33 -3.60
N GLN A 52 0.03 3.15 -3.04
CA GLN A 52 0.78 2.82 -1.82
C GLN A 52 -0.14 2.62 -0.62
N LYS A 53 -1.20 3.42 -0.49
CA LYS A 53 -2.20 3.28 0.59
C LYS A 53 -3.09 2.06 0.42
N ASN A 54 -3.42 1.71 -0.82
CA ASN A 54 -4.23 0.53 -1.13
C ASN A 54 -3.46 -0.78 -0.93
N ARG A 55 -2.14 -0.71 -0.71
CA ARG A 55 -1.34 -1.89 -0.40
C ARG A 55 -1.87 -2.57 0.88
N PRO A 56 -2.40 -3.80 0.77
CA PRO A 56 -3.01 -4.45 1.92
C PRO A 56 -1.98 -4.76 3.00
N VAL A 57 -2.22 -4.23 4.19
CA VAL A 57 -1.33 -4.39 5.35
C VAL A 57 -1.55 -5.76 5.97
N ILE A 58 -0.47 -6.54 6.10
CA ILE A 58 -0.50 -7.80 6.85
C ILE A 58 -0.69 -7.47 8.35
N SER A 59 -1.77 -7.99 8.93
CA SER A 59 -2.11 -7.75 10.34
C SER A 59 -0.99 -8.23 11.29
N ARG A 60 -0.91 -7.66 12.50
CA ARG A 60 0.07 -8.09 13.52
C ARG A 60 -0.08 -9.58 13.84
N ARG A 61 -1.31 -10.08 14.00
CA ARG A 61 -1.58 -11.50 14.28
C ARG A 61 -1.08 -12.38 13.13
N THR A 62 -1.37 -11.99 11.89
CA THR A 62 -0.88 -12.69 10.70
C THR A 62 0.64 -12.70 10.63
N ARG A 63 1.30 -11.57 10.93
CA ARG A 63 2.78 -11.49 10.96
C ARG A 63 3.37 -12.46 11.98
N LEU A 64 2.86 -12.48 13.21
CA LEU A 64 3.33 -13.40 14.26
C LEU A 64 3.13 -14.87 13.86
N PHE A 65 2.00 -15.19 13.22
CA PHE A 65 1.77 -16.53 12.68
C PHE A 65 2.79 -16.90 11.60
N LEU A 66 3.04 -16.01 10.64
CA LEU A 66 4.02 -16.22 9.57
C LEU A 66 5.44 -16.41 10.14
N GLU A 67 5.81 -15.66 11.18
CA GLU A 67 7.07 -15.83 11.90
C GLU A 67 7.17 -17.20 12.55
N LYS A 68 6.14 -17.66 13.25
CA LYS A 68 6.08 -19.01 13.85
C LYS A 68 6.16 -20.13 12.81
N VAL A 69 5.62 -19.92 11.61
CA VAL A 69 5.79 -20.88 10.51
C VAL A 69 7.21 -20.83 9.96
N PHE A 70 7.77 -19.63 9.78
CA PHE A 70 9.10 -19.42 9.23
C PHE A 70 10.20 -20.07 10.08
N THR A 71 10.07 -20.04 11.41
CA THR A 71 11.02 -20.72 12.31
C THR A 71 11.02 -22.25 12.11
N LYS A 72 9.91 -22.82 11.65
CA LYS A 72 9.81 -24.26 11.35
C LYS A 72 10.24 -24.59 9.92
N LYS A 73 9.88 -23.74 8.95
CA LYS A 73 10.15 -23.97 7.53
C LYS A 73 10.25 -22.64 6.77
N GLN A 74 11.41 -22.38 6.16
CA GLN A 74 11.69 -21.12 5.45
C GLN A 74 11.30 -21.14 3.95
N TRP A 75 11.08 -22.32 3.37
CA TRP A 75 10.66 -22.51 1.98
C TRP A 75 9.34 -23.28 1.93
N LEU A 76 8.31 -22.66 1.37
CA LEU A 76 6.97 -23.23 1.28
C LEU A 76 6.69 -23.79 -0.10
N THR A 77 6.01 -24.93 -0.18
CA THR A 77 5.39 -25.42 -1.41
C THR A 77 4.18 -24.56 -1.80
N LYS A 78 3.58 -24.85 -2.96
CA LYS A 78 2.37 -24.15 -3.42
C LYS A 78 1.19 -24.42 -2.49
N GLU A 79 1.03 -25.66 -2.05
CA GLU A 79 -0.06 -26.15 -1.21
C GLU A 79 0.03 -25.57 0.21
N GLU A 80 1.23 -25.57 0.79
CA GLU A 80 1.48 -24.97 2.11
C GLU A 80 1.18 -23.47 2.11
N ARG A 81 1.59 -22.77 1.06
CA ARG A 81 1.31 -21.35 0.88
C ARG A 81 -0.18 -21.07 0.78
N GLN A 82 -0.94 -21.89 0.04
CA GLN A 82 -2.39 -21.77 -0.03
C GLN A 82 -3.05 -22.02 1.33
N LEU A 83 -2.59 -23.02 2.07
CA LEU A 83 -3.12 -23.32 3.40
C LEU A 83 -2.89 -22.17 4.38
N ILE A 84 -1.67 -21.60 4.40
CA ILE A 84 -1.31 -20.45 5.24
C ILE A 84 -2.14 -19.23 4.86
N ALA A 85 -2.30 -18.96 3.56
CA ALA A 85 -3.13 -17.89 3.04
C ALA A 85 -4.57 -17.97 3.55
N ARG A 86 -5.20 -19.16 3.45
CA ARG A 86 -6.55 -19.41 3.97
C ARG A 86 -6.63 -19.19 5.48
N LYS A 87 -5.68 -19.71 6.26
CA LYS A 87 -5.65 -19.52 7.73
C LYS A 87 -5.49 -18.06 8.15
N CYS A 88 -4.78 -17.27 7.35
CA CYS A 88 -4.42 -15.90 7.66
C CYS A 88 -5.37 -14.85 7.07
N GLY A 89 -6.27 -15.25 6.15
CA GLY A 89 -7.12 -14.34 5.39
C GLY A 89 -6.35 -13.38 4.47
N ILE A 90 -5.21 -13.83 3.91
CA ILE A 90 -4.39 -13.04 2.97
C ILE A 90 -4.16 -13.83 1.68
N SER A 91 -3.70 -13.17 0.61
CA SER A 91 -3.46 -13.86 -0.66
C SER A 91 -2.23 -14.77 -0.61
N PRO A 92 -2.20 -15.88 -1.38
CA PRO A 92 -1.00 -16.71 -1.51
C PRO A 92 0.22 -15.91 -1.98
N LEU A 93 0.02 -14.89 -2.84
CA LEU A 93 1.09 -14.00 -3.28
C LEU A 93 1.68 -13.19 -2.11
N GLN A 94 0.85 -12.65 -1.21
CA GLN A 94 1.33 -11.95 -0.01
C GLN A 94 2.17 -12.86 0.87
N VAL A 95 1.76 -14.12 1.06
CA VAL A 95 2.56 -15.13 1.79
C VAL A 95 3.90 -15.34 1.08
N ARG A 96 3.90 -15.56 -0.25
CA ARG A 96 5.14 -15.73 -1.03
C ARG A 96 6.11 -14.55 -0.86
N ILE A 97 5.63 -13.33 -1.07
CA ILE A 97 6.43 -12.10 -0.97
C ILE A 97 6.97 -11.94 0.45
N TRP A 98 6.15 -12.20 1.47
CA TRP A 98 6.59 -12.12 2.85
C TRP A 98 7.75 -13.08 3.13
N PHE A 99 7.66 -14.34 2.69
CA PHE A 99 8.72 -15.34 2.88
C PHE A 99 10.00 -15.00 2.11
N ILE A 100 9.91 -14.50 0.88
CA ILE A 100 11.06 -14.00 0.11
C ILE A 100 11.76 -12.87 0.87
N ASN A 101 10.99 -11.86 1.28
CA ASN A 101 11.52 -10.70 1.98
C ASN A 101 12.08 -11.07 3.37
N LYS A 102 11.48 -12.04 4.07
CA LYS A 102 11.99 -12.52 5.35
C LYS A 102 13.34 -13.20 5.18
N ARG A 103 13.51 -14.07 4.17
CA ARG A 103 14.81 -14.67 3.84
C ARG A 103 15.86 -13.62 3.47
N ALA A 104 15.49 -12.62 2.67
CA ALA A 104 16.43 -11.57 2.26
C ALA A 104 16.97 -10.76 3.44
N ARG A 105 16.15 -10.54 4.49
CA ARG A 105 16.55 -9.85 5.74
C ARG A 105 17.22 -10.76 6.78
N SER A 106 17.23 -12.07 6.54
CA SER A 106 17.80 -13.07 7.45
C SER A 106 19.11 -13.66 6.90
N LYS A 107 19.59 -13.13 5.77
CA LYS A 107 20.99 -13.23 5.33
C LYS A 107 21.77 -12.09 5.97
#